data_AF-G6AWP3-F1
#
_entry.id   AF-G6AWP3-F1
#
_cell.length_a   1.000
_cell.length_b   1.000
_cell.length_c   1.000
_cell.angle_alpha   90.00
_cell.angle_beta   90.00
_cell.angle_gamma   90.00
#
_symmetry.space_group_name_H-M   'P 1'
#
loop_
_entity.id
_entity.type
_entity.pdbx_description
1 polymer ?
#
loop_
_entity_poly.entity_id
_entity_poly.type
_entity_poly.pdbx_seq_one_letter_code
_entity_poly.pdbx_strand_id
1 'polypeptide(L)'
;MINRELIRIKIVQLTYAYYQNGNKLMDSAEKELLFSLSKAYDLYNYLLELIVAITQEERKRVEVATQRALREGGEMPSQKFAYNKFAVQLEENKQLNEFAETQKQSWANSVEFVRGLCNQIEQSQAYIEYMSDTDSSYEADRELWRKLYRQLIQENEDLDQLLEEQSLYWNDDKEVVDTFVLKTIKRFEPENKAKQELLPEYKDIEDKDFAVKLFRATILNADLYQRYMSETSRNWDFSRLAYMDVVIMQIAIAEMLTFPNIPVSVTINEYVELAKLYSTPKSGSYINGMLDAIARYLMSTGKLLKTIEDRPQRRQAPRRPATPRLNRAQQALEDGEVLRTRYAEQAEQAVQEQQEEKTTDAE
;
A
#
# COMPACT_ATOMS: atom_id res chain seq x y z
N MET A 1 7.43 8.26 9.44
CA MET A 1 6.25 7.46 9.07
C MET A 1 5.55 8.23 7.97
N ILE A 2 5.20 9.49 8.24
CA ILE A 2 4.69 10.43 7.26
C ILE A 2 5.70 10.52 6.10
N ASN A 3 5.24 10.10 4.92
CA ASN A 3 5.97 10.15 3.67
C ASN A 3 5.25 11.11 2.70
N ARG A 4 5.85 11.35 1.53
CA ARG A 4 5.27 12.25 0.52
C ARG A 4 3.92 11.78 -0.01
N GLU A 5 3.67 10.47 -0.06
CA GLU A 5 2.39 9.91 -0.49
C GLU A 5 1.25 10.33 0.46
N LEU A 6 1.40 10.07 1.76
CA LEU A 6 0.42 10.50 2.77
C LEU A 6 0.23 12.02 2.77
N ILE A 7 1.32 12.78 2.63
CA ILE A 7 1.24 14.25 2.54
C ILE A 7 0.40 14.68 1.34
N ARG A 8 0.58 14.08 0.16
CA ARG A 8 -0.22 14.42 -1.01
C ARG A 8 -1.70 14.09 -0.82
N ILE A 9 -2.01 12.94 -0.23
CA ILE A 9 -3.39 12.55 0.12
C ILE A 9 -4.02 13.62 1.01
N LYS A 10 -3.37 13.99 2.11
CA LYS A 10 -3.88 15.03 3.02
C LYS A 10 -4.05 16.39 2.35
N ILE A 11 -3.14 16.76 1.46
CA ILE A 11 -3.24 18.02 0.70
C ILE A 11 -4.44 17.99 -0.24
N VAL A 12 -4.69 16.89 -0.98
CA VAL A 12 -5.87 16.77 -1.85
C VAL A 12 -7.15 16.97 -1.06
N GLN A 13 -7.30 16.26 0.06
CA GLN A 13 -8.50 16.33 0.91
C GLN A 13 -8.72 17.73 1.48
N LEU A 14 -7.67 18.32 2.04
CA LEU A 14 -7.78 19.64 2.69
C LEU A 14 -7.91 20.77 1.69
N THR A 15 -7.27 20.69 0.52
CA THR A 15 -7.48 21.67 -0.56
C THR A 15 -8.92 21.59 -1.08
N TYR A 16 -9.46 20.39 -1.29
CA TYR A 16 -10.86 20.21 -1.68
C TYR A 16 -11.81 20.82 -0.64
N ALA A 17 -11.63 20.47 0.64
CA ALA A 17 -12.43 21.01 1.74
C ALA A 17 -12.27 22.52 1.91
N TYR A 18 -11.06 23.05 1.69
CA TYR A 18 -10.78 24.48 1.76
C TYR A 18 -11.58 25.25 0.69
N TYR A 19 -11.56 24.78 -0.55
CA TYR A 19 -12.29 25.46 -1.62
C TYR A 19 -13.81 25.36 -1.49
N GLN A 20 -14.35 24.22 -1.02
CA GLN A 20 -15.80 24.07 -0.80
C GLN A 20 -16.33 24.99 0.29
N ASN A 21 -15.55 25.26 1.33
CA ASN A 21 -15.98 26.02 2.50
C ASN A 21 -15.82 27.55 2.35
N GLY A 22 -15.27 28.04 1.23
CA GLY A 22 -15.41 29.42 0.75
C GLY A 22 -14.82 30.57 1.59
N ASN A 23 -14.24 30.35 2.78
CA ASN A 23 -13.69 31.42 3.61
C ASN A 23 -12.84 30.92 4.80
N LYS A 24 -11.68 30.31 4.55
CA LYS A 24 -10.74 29.93 5.64
C LYS A 24 -9.46 30.77 5.57
N LEU A 25 -9.02 31.26 6.72
CA LEU A 25 -7.71 31.88 6.87
C LEU A 25 -6.63 30.83 6.58
N MET A 26 -5.62 31.20 5.79
CA MET A 26 -4.54 30.29 5.39
C MET A 26 -3.85 29.64 6.60
N ASP A 27 -3.60 30.41 7.65
CA ASP A 27 -2.98 29.92 8.87
C ASP A 27 -3.81 28.84 9.58
N SER A 28 -5.15 28.93 9.49
CA SER A 28 -6.05 27.91 10.04
C SER A 28 -5.98 26.63 9.22
N ALA A 29 -5.98 26.75 7.89
CA ALA A 29 -5.88 25.61 6.99
C ALA A 29 -4.53 24.88 7.10
N GLU A 30 -3.44 25.60 7.32
CA GLU A 30 -2.12 25.00 7.55
C GLU A 30 -2.03 24.28 8.89
N LYS A 31 -2.58 24.87 9.96
CA LYS A 31 -2.67 24.18 11.26
C LYS A 31 -3.48 22.90 11.14
N GLU A 32 -4.57 22.93 10.38
CA GLU A 32 -5.39 21.75 10.08
C GLU A 32 -4.60 20.66 9.33
N LEU A 33 -3.76 21.05 8.36
CA LEU A 33 -2.86 20.11 7.67
C LEU A 33 -1.89 19.43 8.61
N LEU A 34 -1.20 20.20 9.45
CA LEU A 34 -0.25 19.64 10.40
C LEU A 34 -0.95 18.76 11.44
N PHE A 35 -2.14 19.16 11.87
CA PHE A 35 -2.95 18.38 12.80
C PHE A 35 -3.41 17.06 12.18
N SER A 36 -3.92 17.06 10.95
CA SER A 36 -4.35 15.82 10.27
C SER A 36 -3.19 14.85 10.02
N LEU A 37 -2.01 15.38 9.69
CA LEU A 37 -0.79 14.57 9.56
C LEU A 37 -0.36 13.96 10.89
N SER A 38 -0.43 14.73 11.98
CA SER A 38 -0.17 14.22 13.34
C SER A 38 -1.19 13.15 13.74
N LYS A 39 -2.46 13.30 13.34
CA LYS A 39 -3.49 12.26 13.57
C LYS A 39 -3.20 10.95 12.85
N ALA A 40 -2.59 10.97 11.68
CA ALA A 40 -2.13 9.74 11.01
C ALA A 40 -1.02 9.03 11.82
N TYR A 41 -0.15 9.79 12.46
CA TYR A 41 0.87 9.24 13.36
C TYR A 41 0.26 8.70 14.66
N ASP A 42 -0.78 9.34 15.17
CA ASP A 42 -1.56 8.80 16.29
C ASP A 42 -2.14 7.42 15.92
N LEU A 43 -2.75 7.29 14.73
CA LEU A 43 -3.29 6.03 14.24
C LEU A 43 -2.23 4.92 14.17
N TYR A 44 -1.03 5.24 13.66
CA TYR A 44 0.08 4.30 13.60
C TYR A 44 0.44 3.72 14.96
N ASN A 45 0.54 4.55 15.99
CA ASN A 45 0.84 4.09 17.34
C ASN A 45 -0.36 3.34 17.95
N TYR A 46 -1.58 3.80 17.70
CA TYR A 46 -2.80 3.16 18.19
C TYR A 46 -3.01 1.74 17.64
N LEU A 47 -2.64 1.51 16.37
CA LEU A 47 -2.66 0.18 15.75
C LEU A 47 -1.53 -0.74 16.24
N LEU A 48 -0.38 -0.18 16.66
CA LEU A 48 0.64 -0.96 17.38
C LEU A 48 0.15 -1.33 18.78
N GLU A 49 -0.51 -0.41 19.47
CA GLU A 49 -1.12 -0.67 20.78
C GLU A 49 -2.21 -1.76 20.69
N LEU A 50 -2.91 -1.89 19.56
CA LEU A 50 -3.89 -2.96 19.36
C LEU A 50 -3.27 -4.35 19.51
N ILE A 51 -2.04 -4.56 19.02
CA ILE A 51 -1.29 -5.82 19.18
C ILE A 51 -1.05 -6.12 20.67
N VAL A 52 -0.68 -5.08 21.42
CA VAL A 52 -0.47 -5.17 22.88
C VAL A 52 -1.78 -5.49 23.59
N ALA A 53 -2.86 -4.80 23.25
CA ALA A 53 -4.18 -5.01 23.83
C ALA A 53 -4.68 -6.45 23.61
N ILE A 54 -4.49 -7.00 22.41
CA ILE A 54 -4.83 -8.39 22.09
C ILE A 54 -4.02 -9.35 22.97
N THR A 55 -2.70 -9.22 23.03
CA THR A 55 -1.87 -10.13 23.85
C THR A 55 -2.11 -10.01 25.36
N GLN A 56 -2.46 -8.81 25.85
CA GLN A 56 -2.89 -8.62 27.23
C GLN A 56 -4.23 -9.33 27.52
N GLU A 57 -5.19 -9.25 26.60
CA GLU A 57 -6.46 -9.97 26.74
C GLU A 57 -6.26 -11.49 26.68
N GLU A 58 -5.37 -11.97 25.82
CA GLU A 58 -4.97 -13.39 25.76
C GLU A 58 -4.30 -13.88 27.04
N ARG A 59 -3.45 -13.07 27.68
CA ARG A 59 -2.89 -13.43 29.00
C ARG A 59 -3.99 -13.63 30.04
N LYS A 60 -5.00 -12.76 30.09
CA LYS A 60 -6.15 -12.94 30.99
C LYS A 60 -6.93 -14.23 30.67
N ARG A 61 -7.12 -14.56 29.38
CA ARG A 61 -7.77 -15.81 28.96
C ARG A 61 -7.00 -17.05 29.42
N VAL A 62 -5.69 -17.05 29.21
CA VAL A 62 -4.79 -18.12 29.64
C VAL A 62 -4.77 -18.26 31.16
N GLU A 63 -4.76 -17.15 31.91
CA GLU A 63 -4.86 -17.16 33.38
C GLU A 63 -6.16 -17.83 33.86
N VAL A 64 -7.30 -17.44 33.29
CA VAL A 64 -8.61 -18.03 33.62
C VAL A 64 -8.64 -19.52 33.28
N ALA A 65 -8.16 -19.91 32.09
CA ALA A 65 -8.07 -21.30 31.66
C ALA A 65 -7.13 -22.12 32.56
N THR A 66 -6.03 -21.53 33.01
CA THR A 66 -5.08 -22.16 33.95
C THR A 66 -5.75 -22.43 35.29
N GLN A 67 -6.45 -21.44 35.86
CA GLN A 67 -7.17 -21.62 37.12
C GLN A 67 -8.29 -22.66 37.01
N ARG A 68 -8.92 -22.76 35.84
CA ARG A 68 -9.91 -23.81 35.56
C ARG A 68 -9.26 -25.19 35.50
N ALA A 69 -8.17 -25.35 34.74
CA ALA A 69 -7.43 -26.62 34.64
C ALA A 69 -6.95 -27.11 36.01
N LEU A 70 -6.43 -26.20 36.86
CA LEU A 70 -6.01 -26.52 38.22
C LEU A 70 -7.15 -27.01 39.13
N ARG A 71 -8.36 -26.46 38.96
CA ARG A 71 -9.54 -26.87 39.75
C ARG A 71 -10.18 -28.17 39.25
N GLU A 72 -10.21 -28.36 37.93
CA GLU A 72 -10.91 -29.47 37.27
C GLU A 72 -9.99 -30.66 36.94
N GLY A 73 -8.68 -30.54 37.16
CA GLY A 73 -7.69 -31.56 36.80
C GLY A 73 -7.47 -31.69 35.28
N GLY A 74 -7.64 -30.59 34.55
CA GLY A 74 -7.52 -30.53 33.09
C GLY A 74 -6.09 -30.27 32.59
N GLU A 75 -5.94 -30.25 31.27
CA GLU A 75 -4.67 -29.89 30.62
C GLU A 75 -4.37 -28.39 30.76
N MET A 76 -3.10 -28.04 31.00
CA MET A 76 -2.68 -26.66 31.15
C MET A 76 -2.66 -25.96 29.79
N PRO A 77 -3.25 -24.75 29.66
CA PRO A 77 -3.23 -24.01 28.40
C PRO A 77 -1.80 -23.60 28.03
N SER A 78 -1.51 -23.58 26.73
CA SER A 78 -0.23 -23.09 26.23
C SER A 78 -0.09 -21.58 26.44
N GLN A 79 1.08 -21.16 26.89
CA GLN A 79 1.43 -19.75 27.10
C GLN A 79 2.08 -19.10 25.86
N LYS A 80 2.30 -19.88 24.79
CA LYS A 80 3.13 -19.50 23.62
C LYS A 80 2.66 -18.21 22.94
N PHE A 81 1.35 -18.02 22.73
CA PHE A 81 0.83 -16.80 22.13
C PHE A 81 0.71 -15.66 23.13
N ALA A 82 0.20 -15.95 24.34
CA ALA A 82 0.01 -14.98 25.40
C ALA A 82 1.32 -14.27 25.82
N TYR A 83 2.45 -14.95 25.69
CA TYR A 83 3.79 -14.39 25.96
C TYR A 83 4.67 -14.37 24.71
N ASN A 84 4.06 -14.13 23.54
CA ASN A 84 4.78 -13.92 22.29
C ASN A 84 5.85 -12.82 22.46
N LYS A 85 7.12 -13.15 22.19
CA LYS A 85 8.29 -12.33 22.53
C LYS A 85 8.31 -11.00 21.80
N PHE A 86 7.84 -10.96 20.55
CA PHE A 86 7.69 -9.71 19.81
C PHE A 86 6.66 -8.79 20.47
N ALA A 87 5.48 -9.32 20.82
CA ALA A 87 4.43 -8.54 21.45
C ALA A 87 4.82 -8.05 22.85
N VAL A 88 5.51 -8.88 23.64
CA VAL A 88 6.07 -8.47 24.94
C VAL A 88 7.10 -7.34 24.77
N GLN A 89 7.98 -7.43 23.77
CA GLN A 89 8.91 -6.33 23.48
C GLN A 89 8.19 -5.04 23.04
N LEU A 90 7.11 -5.17 22.27
CA LEU A 90 6.28 -4.03 21.86
C LEU A 90 5.56 -3.39 23.04
N GLU A 91 5.03 -4.20 23.97
CA GLU A 91 4.42 -3.74 25.23
C GLU A 91 5.42 -2.98 26.11
N GLU A 92 6.66 -3.45 26.21
CA GLU A 92 7.71 -2.78 26.98
C GLU A 92 8.31 -1.56 26.25
N ASN A 93 7.89 -1.27 25.02
CA ASN A 93 8.48 -0.22 24.20
C ASN A 93 8.29 1.16 24.83
N LYS A 94 9.40 1.89 25.04
CA LYS A 94 9.36 3.20 25.71
C LYS A 94 8.60 4.26 24.92
N GLN A 95 8.78 4.31 23.59
CA GLN A 95 8.13 5.32 22.75
C GLN A 95 6.63 5.09 22.64
N LEU A 96 6.20 3.82 22.55
CA LEU A 96 4.78 3.47 22.53
C LEU A 96 4.10 3.82 23.87
N ASN A 97 4.74 3.49 24.99
CA ASN A 97 4.21 3.79 26.31
C ASN A 97 4.12 5.31 26.57
N GLU A 98 5.16 6.07 26.21
CA GLU A 98 5.14 7.54 26.31
C GLU A 98 4.02 8.16 25.45
N PHE A 99 3.79 7.61 24.25
CA PHE A 99 2.68 8.01 23.39
C PHE A 99 1.32 7.73 24.04
N ALA A 100 1.08 6.51 24.53
CA ALA A 100 -0.19 6.11 25.13
C ALA A 100 -0.53 6.96 26.37
N GLU A 101 0.47 7.25 27.22
CA GLU A 101 0.33 8.15 28.36
C GLU A 101 -0.01 9.59 27.93
N THR A 102 0.65 10.10 26.90
CA THR A 102 0.48 11.47 26.40
C THR A 102 -0.89 11.67 25.75
N GLN A 103 -1.30 10.76 24.86
CA GLN A 103 -2.57 10.86 24.16
C GLN A 103 -3.76 10.42 25.01
N LYS A 104 -3.52 9.74 26.14
CA LYS A 104 -4.55 9.12 26.99
C LYS A 104 -5.49 8.21 26.19
N GLN A 105 -4.97 7.61 25.13
CA GLN A 105 -5.68 6.65 24.30
C GLN A 105 -5.33 5.24 24.77
N SER A 106 -6.32 4.36 24.71
CA SER A 106 -6.14 2.92 24.89
C SER A 106 -7.34 2.17 24.34
N TRP A 107 -7.16 0.87 24.13
CA TRP A 107 -8.23 -0.05 23.74
C TRP A 107 -9.18 -0.44 24.89
N ALA A 108 -9.04 0.16 26.08
CA ALA A 108 -9.85 -0.15 27.25
C ALA A 108 -11.34 0.18 27.10
N ASN A 109 -11.69 1.10 26.19
CA ASN A 109 -13.08 1.44 25.87
C ASN A 109 -13.69 0.55 24.77
N SER A 110 -12.89 -0.35 24.18
CA SER A 110 -13.27 -1.20 23.05
C SER A 110 -12.88 -2.66 23.33
N VAL A 111 -13.02 -3.11 24.58
CA VAL A 111 -12.60 -4.44 25.03
C VAL A 111 -13.37 -5.54 24.31
N GLU A 112 -14.65 -5.33 24.02
CA GLU A 112 -15.48 -6.27 23.26
C GLU A 112 -14.93 -6.50 21.85
N PHE A 113 -14.45 -5.44 21.20
CA PHE A 113 -13.81 -5.53 19.89
C PHE A 113 -12.50 -6.32 19.98
N VAL A 114 -11.64 -6.02 20.96
CA VAL A 114 -10.39 -6.77 21.20
C VAL A 114 -10.67 -8.26 21.46
N ARG A 115 -11.69 -8.58 22.26
CA ARG A 115 -12.13 -9.97 22.51
C ARG A 115 -12.65 -10.65 21.26
N GLY A 116 -13.34 -9.92 20.39
CA GLY A 116 -13.76 -10.39 19.07
C GLY A 116 -12.55 -10.80 18.22
N LEU A 117 -11.54 -9.94 18.13
CA LEU A 117 -10.29 -10.23 17.40
C LEU A 117 -9.55 -11.43 17.98
N CYS A 118 -9.45 -11.55 19.30
CA CYS A 118 -8.87 -12.72 19.96
C CYS A 118 -9.55 -14.02 19.49
N ASN A 119 -10.89 -14.06 19.44
CA ASN A 119 -11.64 -15.22 18.96
C ASN A 119 -11.36 -15.52 17.47
N GLN A 120 -11.26 -14.49 16.63
CA GLN A 120 -10.92 -14.65 15.21
C GLN A 120 -9.49 -15.17 15.03
N ILE A 121 -8.54 -14.68 15.84
CA ILE A 121 -7.15 -15.13 15.85
C ILE A 121 -7.08 -16.61 16.21
N GLU A 122 -7.72 -17.04 17.31
CA GLU A 122 -7.74 -18.44 17.75
C GLU A 122 -8.30 -19.40 16.68
N GLN A 123 -9.24 -18.92 15.86
CA GLN A 123 -9.85 -19.68 14.76
C GLN A 123 -9.03 -19.64 13.46
N SER A 124 -8.03 -18.76 13.37
CA SER A 124 -7.26 -18.58 12.15
C SER A 124 -6.27 -19.71 11.91
N GLN A 125 -6.09 -20.06 10.63
CA GLN A 125 -5.12 -21.08 10.24
C GLN A 125 -3.69 -20.71 10.67
N ALA A 126 -3.32 -19.43 10.59
CA ALA A 126 -2.00 -18.95 11.00
C ALA A 126 -1.73 -19.18 12.50
N TYR A 127 -2.74 -18.99 13.36
CA TYR A 127 -2.63 -19.27 14.78
C TYR A 127 -2.52 -20.77 15.06
N ILE A 128 -3.37 -21.59 14.44
CA ILE A 128 -3.37 -23.05 14.63
C ILE A 128 -2.02 -23.65 14.23
N GLU A 129 -1.47 -23.23 13.09
CA GLU A 129 -0.14 -23.62 12.64
C GLU A 129 0.94 -23.19 13.63
N TYR A 130 0.94 -21.93 14.06
CA TYR A 130 1.90 -21.42 15.03
C TYR A 130 1.84 -22.16 16.37
N MET A 131 0.65 -22.48 16.88
CA MET A 131 0.50 -23.17 18.17
C MET A 131 0.91 -24.65 18.10
N SER A 132 0.83 -25.27 16.93
CA SER A 132 1.28 -26.65 16.71
C SER A 132 2.78 -26.77 16.40
N ASP A 133 3.42 -25.68 15.97
CA ASP A 133 4.87 -25.64 15.73
C ASP A 133 5.67 -25.66 17.05
N THR A 134 6.79 -26.38 17.03
CA THR A 134 7.77 -26.38 18.13
C THR A 134 8.67 -25.14 18.13
N ASP A 135 8.79 -24.43 17.01
CA ASP A 135 9.59 -23.20 16.95
C ASP A 135 8.96 -22.12 17.82
N SER A 136 9.74 -21.61 18.77
CA SER A 136 9.39 -20.51 19.67
C SER A 136 10.42 -19.39 19.56
N SER A 137 11.06 -19.25 18.41
CA SER A 137 12.01 -18.20 18.11
C SER A 137 11.33 -16.83 18.07
N TYR A 138 12.11 -15.77 18.30
CA TYR A 138 11.63 -14.40 18.14
C TYR A 138 11.14 -14.14 16.70
N GLU A 139 11.78 -14.75 15.72
CA GLU A 139 11.41 -14.61 14.30
C GLU A 139 10.04 -15.26 14.02
N ALA A 140 9.77 -16.45 14.55
CA ALA A 140 8.46 -17.09 14.45
C ALA A 140 7.36 -16.24 15.09
N ASP A 141 7.64 -15.69 16.27
CA ASP A 141 6.73 -14.83 17.02
C ASP A 141 6.37 -13.55 16.24
N ARG A 142 7.38 -12.91 15.64
CA ARG A 142 7.23 -11.71 14.81
C ARG A 142 6.51 -11.99 13.50
N GLU A 143 6.80 -13.11 12.84
CA GLU A 143 6.17 -13.48 11.58
C GLU A 143 4.69 -13.88 11.78
N LEU A 144 4.34 -14.52 12.91
CA LEU A 144 2.94 -14.73 13.28
C LEU A 144 2.19 -13.39 13.31
N TRP A 145 2.68 -12.41 14.06
CA TRP A 145 2.00 -11.11 14.17
C TRP A 145 1.87 -10.39 12.84
N ARG A 146 2.89 -10.50 11.99
CA ARG A 146 2.79 -9.97 10.62
C ARG A 146 1.69 -10.67 9.81
N LYS A 147 1.53 -11.99 9.93
CA LYS A 147 0.47 -12.75 9.24
C LYS A 147 -0.91 -12.39 9.78
N LEU A 148 -1.08 -12.41 11.11
CA LEU A 148 -2.34 -12.04 11.78
C LEU A 148 -2.77 -10.63 11.42
N TYR A 149 -1.84 -9.67 11.43
CA TYR A 149 -2.15 -8.29 11.06
C TYR A 149 -2.68 -8.19 9.62
N ARG A 150 -2.00 -8.83 8.66
CA ARG A 150 -2.45 -8.82 7.25
C ARG A 150 -3.80 -9.49 7.05
N GLN A 151 -4.07 -10.56 7.78
CA GLN A 151 -5.25 -11.39 7.57
C GLN A 151 -6.49 -10.89 8.31
N LEU A 152 -6.31 -10.31 9.49
CA LEU A 152 -7.41 -10.03 10.43
C LEU A 152 -7.52 -8.57 10.86
N ILE A 153 -6.51 -7.72 10.60
CA ILE A 153 -6.49 -6.30 11.05
C ILE A 153 -6.50 -5.34 9.85
N GLN A 154 -5.68 -5.61 8.83
CA GLN A 154 -5.52 -4.70 7.70
C GLN A 154 -6.82 -4.48 6.91
N GLU A 155 -7.59 -5.53 6.64
CA GLU A 155 -8.82 -5.50 5.85
C GLU A 155 -10.04 -5.81 6.72
N ASN A 156 -10.13 -5.20 7.90
CA ASN A 156 -11.16 -5.48 8.90
C ASN A 156 -12.22 -4.37 8.93
N GLU A 157 -13.39 -4.64 8.34
CA GLU A 157 -14.49 -3.66 8.24
C GLU A 157 -15.00 -3.18 9.62
N ASP A 158 -15.03 -4.06 10.63
CA ASP A 158 -15.46 -3.69 11.99
C ASP A 158 -14.45 -2.72 12.63
N LEU A 159 -13.14 -2.92 12.37
CA LEU A 159 -12.10 -2.00 12.80
C LEU A 159 -12.23 -0.65 12.10
N ASP A 160 -12.48 -0.67 10.79
CA ASP A 160 -12.62 0.54 9.98
C ASP A 160 -13.77 1.41 10.50
N GLN A 161 -14.92 0.79 10.77
CA GLN A 161 -16.07 1.49 11.37
C GLN A 161 -15.73 2.05 12.76
N LEU A 162 -15.06 1.26 13.61
CA LEU A 162 -14.69 1.69 14.96
C LEU A 162 -13.72 2.89 14.92
N LEU A 163 -12.74 2.87 14.02
CA LEU A 163 -11.80 3.97 13.84
C LEU A 163 -12.47 5.23 13.30
N GLU A 164 -13.44 5.07 12.38
CA GLU A 164 -14.25 6.16 11.84
C GLU A 164 -15.06 6.87 12.92
N GLU A 165 -15.68 6.12 13.83
CA GLU A 165 -16.43 6.67 14.96
C GLU A 165 -15.51 7.41 15.94
N GLN A 166 -14.23 7.02 16.04
CA GLN A 166 -13.26 7.63 16.95
C GLN A 166 -12.62 8.90 16.37
N SER A 167 -12.37 8.96 15.07
CA SER A 167 -11.65 10.06 14.45
C SER A 167 -11.97 10.19 12.96
N LEU A 168 -12.53 11.36 12.59
CA LEU A 168 -12.77 11.74 11.19
C LEU A 168 -11.49 11.84 10.35
N TYR A 169 -10.31 11.85 10.97
CA TYR A 169 -9.03 11.98 10.26
C TYR A 169 -8.43 10.64 9.82
N TRP A 170 -8.90 9.52 10.38
CA TRP A 170 -8.22 8.22 10.26
C TRP A 170 -8.65 7.39 9.04
N ASN A 171 -9.88 7.55 8.57
CA ASN A 171 -10.47 6.68 7.53
C ASN A 171 -9.58 6.51 6.30
N ASP A 172 -9.10 7.62 5.76
CA ASP A 172 -8.31 7.61 4.53
C ASP A 172 -6.81 7.36 4.76
N ASP A 173 -6.36 7.33 6.02
CA ASP A 173 -4.95 7.12 6.37
C ASP A 173 -4.63 5.65 6.63
N LYS A 174 -5.63 4.86 7.00
CA LYS A 174 -5.43 3.51 7.50
C LYS A 174 -4.67 2.62 6.54
N GLU A 175 -5.02 2.63 5.25
CA GLU A 175 -4.34 1.81 4.22
C GLU A 175 -2.83 2.11 4.20
N VAL A 176 -2.47 3.39 4.19
CA VAL A 176 -1.07 3.83 4.17
C VAL A 176 -0.39 3.51 5.52
N VAL A 177 -1.07 3.76 6.63
CA VAL A 177 -0.56 3.49 7.99
C VAL A 177 -0.33 2.01 8.22
N ASP A 178 -1.18 1.12 7.72
CA ASP A 178 -1.03 -0.33 7.81
C ASP A 178 0.28 -0.80 7.18
N THR A 179 0.68 -0.18 6.06
CA THR A 179 1.99 -0.48 5.45
C THR A 179 3.16 -0.16 6.40
N PHE A 180 3.03 0.90 7.20
CA PHE A 180 4.03 1.31 8.17
C PHE A 180 4.01 0.43 9.42
N VAL A 181 2.84 0.03 9.91
CA VAL A 181 2.74 -0.94 11.01
C VAL A 181 3.40 -2.26 10.62
N LEU A 182 3.09 -2.79 9.43
CA LEU A 182 3.73 -4.01 8.91
C LEU A 182 5.23 -3.85 8.70
N LYS A 183 5.70 -2.67 8.30
CA LYS A 183 7.13 -2.36 8.18
C LYS A 183 7.81 -2.31 9.55
N THR A 184 7.13 -1.78 10.56
CA THR A 184 7.61 -1.74 11.95
C THR A 184 7.72 -3.14 12.52
N ILE A 185 6.68 -3.98 12.40
CA ILE A 185 6.74 -5.38 12.86
C ILE A 185 7.98 -6.08 12.31
N LYS A 186 8.30 -5.94 11.02
CA LYS A 186 9.47 -6.58 10.40
C LYS A 186 10.83 -6.05 10.87
N ARG A 187 10.89 -4.82 11.40
CA ARG A 187 12.15 -4.12 11.76
C ARG A 187 12.55 -4.29 13.21
N PHE A 188 11.69 -4.90 14.02
CA PHE A 188 11.99 -5.15 15.42
C PHE A 188 13.12 -6.17 15.54
N GLU A 189 14.13 -5.80 16.31
CA GLU A 189 15.28 -6.65 16.62
C GLU A 189 15.30 -6.95 18.13
N PRO A 190 15.48 -8.21 18.54
CA PRO A 190 15.39 -8.62 19.95
C PRO A 190 16.45 -7.96 20.84
N GLU A 191 17.60 -7.58 20.29
CA GLU A 191 18.71 -6.95 21.01
C GLU A 191 18.33 -5.55 21.55
N ASN A 192 17.41 -4.87 20.87
CA ASN A 192 17.01 -3.51 21.23
C ASN A 192 16.05 -3.47 22.43
N LYS A 193 15.38 -4.58 22.75
CA LYS A 193 14.43 -4.70 23.88
C LYS A 193 13.42 -3.54 23.90
N ALA A 194 13.10 -3.01 25.08
CA ALA A 194 12.28 -1.83 25.32
C ALA A 194 12.75 -0.54 24.61
N LYS A 195 14.01 -0.49 24.12
CA LYS A 195 14.58 0.67 23.42
C LYS A 195 14.46 0.58 21.90
N GLN A 196 13.76 -0.42 21.37
CA GLN A 196 13.49 -0.52 19.94
C GLN A 196 12.86 0.78 19.43
N GLU A 197 13.49 1.42 18.45
CA GLU A 197 12.95 2.64 17.86
C GLU A 197 11.72 2.30 16.98
N LEU A 198 10.66 3.09 17.16
CA LEU A 198 9.52 3.13 16.25
C LEU A 198 9.84 4.07 15.08
N LEU A 199 9.03 4.01 14.03
CA LEU A 199 9.17 4.97 12.93
C LEU A 199 8.89 6.38 13.48
N PRO A 200 9.79 7.36 13.30
CA PRO A 200 9.54 8.73 13.72
C PRO A 200 8.34 9.30 12.96
N GLU A 201 7.64 10.30 13.51
CA GLU A 201 6.49 10.95 12.86
C GLU A 201 6.83 11.37 11.42
N TYR A 202 7.80 12.27 11.29
CA TYR A 202 8.42 12.63 10.01
C TYR A 202 9.71 11.85 9.83
N LYS A 203 9.98 11.39 8.60
CA LYS A 203 11.27 10.78 8.28
C LYS A 203 12.37 11.84 8.43
N ASP A 204 12.18 12.97 7.77
CA ASP A 204 13.13 14.09 7.72
C ASP A 204 12.34 15.41 7.92
N ILE A 205 12.96 16.47 8.46
CA ILE A 205 12.34 17.81 8.58
C ILE A 205 11.86 18.33 7.21
N GLU A 206 12.54 17.90 6.14
CA GLU A 206 12.18 18.21 4.75
C GLU A 206 10.76 17.76 4.37
N ASP A 207 10.23 16.67 4.94
CA ASP A 207 8.88 16.20 4.63
C ASP A 207 7.82 17.12 5.25
N LYS A 208 8.06 17.64 6.46
CA LYS A 208 7.20 18.65 7.08
C LYS A 208 7.21 19.95 6.27
N ASP A 209 8.40 20.38 5.86
CA ASP A 209 8.60 21.53 4.98
C ASP A 209 7.90 21.34 3.62
N PHE A 210 7.98 20.14 3.05
CA PHE A 210 7.31 19.77 1.81
C PHE A 210 5.79 19.92 1.94
N ALA A 211 5.20 19.39 3.02
CA ALA A 211 3.77 19.50 3.28
C ALA A 211 3.30 20.97 3.32
N VAL A 212 3.95 21.79 4.14
CA VAL A 212 3.58 23.21 4.30
C VAL A 212 3.79 23.98 3.00
N LYS A 213 4.94 23.80 2.33
CA LYS A 213 5.25 24.53 1.09
C LYS A 213 4.30 24.15 -0.04
N LEU A 214 4.00 22.86 -0.23
CA LEU A 214 3.11 22.39 -1.28
C LEU A 214 1.68 22.91 -1.07
N PHE A 215 1.17 22.80 0.16
CA PHE A 215 -0.16 23.29 0.50
C PHE A 215 -0.29 24.80 0.31
N ARG A 216 0.69 25.58 0.80
CA ARG A 216 0.77 27.03 0.57
C ARG A 216 0.83 27.38 -0.91
N ALA A 217 1.73 26.75 -1.65
CA ALA A 217 1.88 27.00 -3.07
C ALA A 217 0.60 26.71 -3.84
N THR A 218 -0.14 25.65 -3.46
CA THR A 218 -1.42 25.26 -4.06
C THR A 218 -2.48 26.35 -3.87
N ILE A 219 -2.73 26.76 -2.63
CA ILE A 219 -3.80 27.70 -2.31
C ILE A 219 -3.49 29.11 -2.83
N LEU A 220 -2.27 29.61 -2.60
CA LEU A 220 -1.91 30.99 -2.95
C LEU A 220 -1.83 31.24 -4.46
N ASN A 221 -1.57 30.21 -5.25
CA ASN A 221 -1.44 30.32 -6.70
C ASN A 221 -2.56 29.61 -7.45
N ALA A 222 -3.68 29.28 -6.79
CA ALA A 222 -4.79 28.55 -7.38
C ALA A 222 -5.28 29.17 -8.70
N ASP A 223 -5.49 30.49 -8.72
CA ASP A 223 -5.91 31.24 -9.92
C ASP A 223 -4.88 31.17 -11.05
N LEU A 224 -3.59 31.18 -10.71
CA LEU A 224 -2.51 31.07 -11.68
C LEU A 224 -2.47 29.68 -12.31
N TYR A 225 -2.62 28.63 -11.51
CA TYR A 225 -2.67 27.26 -11.99
C TYR A 225 -3.91 27.01 -12.85
N GLN A 226 -5.06 27.58 -12.45
CA GLN A 226 -6.27 27.56 -13.26
C GLN A 226 -6.06 28.21 -14.63
N ARG A 227 -5.30 29.30 -14.71
CA ARG A 227 -4.92 29.93 -15.99
C ARG A 227 -4.04 29.02 -16.85
N TYR A 228 -3.03 28.36 -16.27
CA TYR A 228 -2.19 27.42 -17.02
C TYR A 228 -2.97 26.23 -17.59
N MET A 229 -3.93 25.72 -16.82
CA MET A 229 -4.87 24.70 -17.28
C MET A 229 -5.68 25.25 -18.47
N SER A 230 -6.23 26.46 -18.33
CA SER A 230 -7.04 27.15 -19.35
C SER A 230 -6.28 27.45 -20.66
N GLU A 231 -5.01 27.84 -20.57
CA GLU A 231 -4.18 28.15 -21.74
C GLU A 231 -3.81 26.90 -22.55
N THR A 232 -3.74 25.75 -21.87
CA THR A 232 -3.38 24.46 -22.48
C THR A 232 -4.60 23.78 -23.12
N SER A 233 -5.82 24.24 -22.84
CA SER A 233 -7.05 23.50 -23.12
C SER A 233 -7.71 23.73 -24.47
N ARG A 234 -6.97 24.17 -25.49
CA ARG A 234 -7.57 24.47 -26.81
C ARG A 234 -8.41 23.32 -27.40
N ASN A 235 -8.20 22.09 -26.93
CA ASN A 235 -8.95 20.90 -27.34
C ASN A 235 -9.74 20.21 -26.21
N TRP A 236 -9.84 20.80 -25.01
CA TRP A 236 -10.37 20.14 -23.82
C TRP A 236 -11.56 20.89 -23.23
N ASP A 237 -12.66 20.18 -23.03
CA ASP A 237 -13.90 20.71 -22.48
C ASP A 237 -13.86 20.72 -20.94
N PHE A 238 -13.47 21.85 -20.36
CA PHE A 238 -13.41 22.04 -18.90
C PHE A 238 -14.77 21.90 -18.20
N SER A 239 -15.88 22.10 -18.92
CA SER A 239 -17.21 21.95 -18.33
C SER A 239 -17.53 20.51 -17.92
N ARG A 240 -16.76 19.54 -18.41
CA ARG A 240 -16.93 18.10 -18.12
C ARG A 240 -16.00 17.57 -17.04
N LEU A 241 -15.12 18.41 -16.49
CA LEU A 241 -14.18 17.96 -15.48
C LEU A 241 -14.87 17.81 -14.13
N ALA A 242 -14.61 16.69 -13.46
CA ALA A 242 -14.95 16.57 -12.06
C ALA A 242 -14.18 17.64 -11.27
N TYR A 243 -14.83 18.23 -10.27
CA TYR A 243 -14.18 19.25 -9.45
C TYR A 243 -12.91 18.72 -8.78
N MET A 244 -12.92 17.44 -8.36
CA MET A 244 -11.75 16.75 -7.84
C MET A 244 -10.58 16.71 -8.83
N ASP A 245 -10.85 16.53 -10.13
CA ASP A 245 -9.79 16.51 -11.15
C ASP A 245 -9.07 17.86 -11.23
N VAL A 246 -9.82 18.96 -11.09
CA VAL A 246 -9.26 20.31 -11.06
C VAL A 246 -8.35 20.49 -9.85
N VAL A 247 -8.81 20.08 -8.67
CA VAL A 247 -8.01 20.16 -7.43
C VAL A 247 -6.72 19.36 -7.56
N ILE A 248 -6.80 18.10 -8.01
CA ILE A 248 -5.64 17.22 -8.19
C ILE A 248 -4.64 17.83 -9.17
N MET A 249 -5.11 18.34 -10.32
CA MET A 249 -4.23 18.98 -11.30
C MET A 249 -3.57 20.26 -10.76
N GLN A 250 -4.27 21.09 -10.00
CA GLN A 250 -3.69 22.28 -9.39
C GLN A 250 -2.55 21.93 -8.43
N ILE A 251 -2.74 20.92 -7.58
CA ILE A 251 -1.70 20.46 -6.64
C ILE A 251 -0.51 19.89 -7.42
N ALA A 252 -0.75 19.11 -8.48
CA ALA A 252 0.32 18.58 -9.33
C ALA A 252 1.16 19.70 -9.97
N ILE A 253 0.51 20.74 -10.51
CA ILE A 253 1.20 21.92 -11.06
C ILE A 253 2.00 22.64 -9.97
N ALA A 254 1.42 22.80 -8.78
CA ALA A 254 2.10 23.38 -7.62
C ALA A 254 3.37 22.60 -7.27
N GLU A 255 3.30 21.26 -7.23
CA GLU A 255 4.46 20.42 -6.96
C GLU A 255 5.54 20.54 -8.04
N MET A 256 5.14 20.52 -9.32
CA MET A 256 6.07 20.65 -10.45
C MET A 256 6.87 21.95 -10.41
N LEU A 257 6.21 23.06 -10.08
CA LEU A 257 6.81 24.40 -10.06
C LEU A 257 7.60 24.68 -8.77
N THR A 258 7.15 24.15 -7.64
CA THR A 258 7.71 24.49 -6.32
C THR A 258 8.94 23.64 -5.97
N PHE A 259 8.99 22.37 -6.38
CA PHE A 259 10.01 21.43 -5.90
C PHE A 259 10.95 21.00 -7.02
N PRO A 260 12.08 21.70 -7.26
CA PRO A 260 13.00 21.41 -8.38
C PRO A 260 13.57 19.98 -8.35
N ASN A 261 13.71 19.40 -7.15
CA ASN A 261 14.31 18.08 -6.95
C ASN A 261 13.37 16.90 -7.26
N ILE A 262 12.10 17.15 -7.59
CA ILE A 262 11.13 16.09 -7.95
C ILE A 262 10.95 16.07 -9.46
N PRO A 263 11.30 14.97 -10.16
CA PRO A 263 11.08 14.85 -11.60
C PRO A 263 9.61 14.99 -11.96
N VAL A 264 9.33 15.67 -13.08
CA VAL A 264 7.95 15.92 -13.54
C VAL A 264 7.18 14.62 -13.74
N SER A 265 7.82 13.60 -14.32
CA SER A 265 7.20 12.29 -14.57
C SER A 265 6.76 11.58 -13.29
N VAL A 266 7.53 11.73 -12.20
CA VAL A 266 7.17 11.19 -10.87
C VAL A 266 5.95 11.93 -10.36
N THR A 267 5.97 13.26 -10.34
CA THR A 267 4.80 14.06 -9.93
C THR A 267 3.54 13.66 -10.71
N ILE A 268 3.60 13.56 -12.04
CA ILE A 268 2.44 13.16 -12.86
C ILE A 268 1.91 11.79 -12.42
N ASN A 269 2.78 10.79 -12.28
CA ASN A 269 2.36 9.44 -11.91
C ASN A 269 1.65 9.42 -10.54
N GLU A 270 2.19 10.13 -9.54
CA GLU A 270 1.62 10.19 -8.19
C GLU A 270 0.20 10.77 -8.19
N TYR A 271 -0.02 11.88 -8.90
CA TYR A 271 -1.34 12.51 -8.97
C TYR A 271 -2.32 11.75 -9.89
N VAL A 272 -1.82 10.93 -10.81
CA VAL A 272 -2.64 10.00 -11.60
C VAL A 272 -3.17 8.86 -10.72
N GLU A 273 -2.38 8.32 -9.80
CA GLU A 273 -2.87 7.32 -8.84
C GLU A 273 -3.91 7.93 -7.89
N LEU A 274 -3.67 9.15 -7.37
CA LEU A 274 -4.65 9.86 -6.55
C LEU A 274 -5.97 10.12 -7.29
N ALA A 275 -5.91 10.42 -8.60
CA ALA A 275 -7.09 10.59 -9.42
C ALA A 275 -7.94 9.32 -9.56
N LYS A 276 -7.30 8.14 -9.59
CA LYS A 276 -8.02 6.87 -9.63
C LYS A 276 -8.72 6.59 -8.30
N LEU A 277 -8.13 7.04 -7.19
CA LEU A 277 -8.66 6.83 -5.85
C LEU A 277 -9.83 7.77 -5.53
N TYR A 278 -9.68 9.07 -5.83
CA TYR A 278 -10.61 10.11 -5.35
C TYR A 278 -11.59 10.66 -6.38
N SER A 279 -11.43 10.33 -7.68
CA SER A 279 -12.23 10.91 -8.75
C SER A 279 -12.97 9.83 -9.55
N THR A 280 -13.21 10.05 -10.85
CA THR A 280 -13.96 9.12 -11.68
C THR A 280 -13.04 8.03 -12.28
N PRO A 281 -13.57 6.86 -12.66
CA PRO A 281 -12.78 5.80 -13.30
C PRO A 281 -12.01 6.24 -14.57
N LYS A 282 -12.44 7.32 -15.23
CA LYS A 282 -11.78 7.86 -16.43
C LYS A 282 -10.72 8.93 -16.11
N SER A 283 -10.74 9.48 -14.90
CA SER A 283 -9.96 10.65 -14.50
C SER A 283 -8.45 10.42 -14.58
N GLY A 284 -7.95 9.24 -14.19
CA GLY A 284 -6.51 8.95 -14.23
C GLY A 284 -5.90 9.10 -15.63
N SER A 285 -6.55 8.55 -16.67
CA SER A 285 -6.07 8.68 -18.05
C SER A 285 -6.13 10.11 -18.58
N TYR A 286 -7.17 10.85 -18.18
CA TYR A 286 -7.39 12.23 -18.58
C TYR A 286 -6.35 13.15 -17.94
N ILE A 287 -6.18 13.06 -16.63
CA ILE A 287 -5.22 13.86 -15.84
C ILE A 287 -3.80 13.61 -16.32
N ASN A 288 -3.43 12.36 -16.64
CA ASN A 288 -2.11 12.08 -17.21
C ASN A 288 -1.86 12.90 -18.48
N GLY A 289 -2.79 12.84 -19.44
CA GLY A 289 -2.65 13.57 -20.72
C GLY A 289 -2.65 15.09 -20.54
N MET A 290 -3.47 15.61 -19.63
CA MET A 290 -3.54 17.04 -19.35
C MET A 290 -2.28 17.55 -18.67
N LEU A 291 -1.79 16.87 -17.63
CA LEU A 291 -0.58 17.24 -16.92
C LEU A 291 0.66 17.15 -17.82
N ASP A 292 0.75 16.14 -18.69
CA ASP A 292 1.80 16.05 -19.71
C ASP A 292 1.79 17.28 -20.64
N ALA A 293 0.60 17.70 -21.11
CA ALA A 293 0.46 18.87 -21.96
C ALA A 293 0.82 20.18 -21.24
N ILE A 294 0.35 20.35 -20.00
CA ILE A 294 0.62 21.52 -19.18
C ILE A 294 2.11 21.61 -18.88
N ALA A 295 2.76 20.51 -18.52
CA ALA A 295 4.18 20.51 -18.23
C ALA A 295 5.02 20.93 -19.45
N ARG A 296 4.68 20.42 -20.64
CA ARG A 296 5.33 20.86 -21.91
C ARG A 296 5.09 22.34 -22.21
N TYR A 297 3.88 22.84 -21.96
CA TYR A 297 3.56 24.27 -22.11
C TYR A 297 4.39 25.14 -21.14
N LEU A 298 4.47 24.77 -19.87
CA LEU A 298 5.24 25.49 -18.85
C LEU A 298 6.74 25.52 -19.20
N MET A 299 7.28 24.43 -19.76
CA MET A 299 8.67 24.40 -20.26
C MET A 299 8.87 25.30 -21.47
N SER A 300 7.98 25.23 -22.47
CA SER A 300 8.08 26.04 -23.69
C SER A 300 8.01 27.55 -23.43
N THR A 301 7.35 27.94 -22.33
CA THR A 301 7.22 29.35 -21.92
C THR A 301 8.24 29.77 -20.86
N GLY A 302 9.22 28.91 -20.54
CA GLY A 302 10.28 29.20 -19.57
C GLY A 302 9.82 29.29 -18.12
N LYS A 303 8.58 28.91 -17.83
CA LYS A 303 7.99 28.93 -16.47
C LYS A 303 8.41 27.72 -15.64
N LEU A 304 8.77 26.61 -16.30
CA LEU A 304 9.29 25.40 -15.69
C LEU A 304 10.69 25.10 -16.25
N LEU A 305 11.69 25.11 -15.40
CA LEU A 305 13.10 24.91 -15.78
C LEU A 305 13.55 23.44 -15.80
N LYS A 306 12.65 22.50 -15.44
CA LYS A 306 12.93 21.06 -15.44
C LYS A 306 12.93 20.50 -16.85
N THR A 307 13.63 19.39 -17.07
CA THR A 307 13.57 18.60 -18.31
C THR A 307 12.60 17.43 -18.16
N ILE A 308 11.76 17.19 -19.16
CA ILE A 308 11.05 15.90 -19.32
C ILE A 308 11.92 15.03 -20.22
N GLU A 309 12.29 13.84 -19.76
CA GLU A 309 12.78 12.80 -20.67
C GLU A 309 11.63 12.43 -21.59
N ASP A 310 11.79 12.63 -22.90
CA ASP A 310 10.79 12.18 -23.86
C ASP A 310 10.67 10.66 -23.73
N ARG A 311 9.50 10.18 -23.29
CA ARG A 311 9.18 8.75 -23.40
C ARG A 311 9.41 8.39 -24.87
N PRO A 312 10.25 7.38 -25.20
CA PRO A 312 10.40 6.97 -26.58
C PRO A 312 9.00 6.71 -27.11
N GLN A 313 8.58 7.47 -28.12
CA GLN A 313 7.32 7.24 -28.79
C GLN A 313 7.28 5.75 -29.06
N ARG A 314 6.26 5.05 -28.52
CA ARG A 314 6.01 3.67 -28.94
C ARG A 314 5.90 3.73 -30.45
N ARG A 315 6.97 3.34 -31.16
CA ARG A 315 6.92 3.17 -32.61
C ARG A 315 5.72 2.28 -32.83
N GLN A 316 4.71 2.78 -33.52
CA GLN A 316 3.64 1.91 -34.00
C GLN A 316 4.37 0.77 -34.71
N ALA A 317 4.18 -0.45 -34.21
CA ALA A 317 4.79 -1.61 -34.83
C ALA A 317 4.43 -1.55 -36.32
N PRO A 318 5.40 -1.71 -37.24
CA PRO A 318 5.10 -1.67 -38.66
C PRO A 318 3.94 -2.64 -38.91
N ARG A 319 2.87 -2.16 -39.56
CA ARG A 319 1.73 -3.00 -39.94
C ARG A 319 2.29 -4.21 -40.65
N ARG A 320 2.23 -5.39 -40.00
CA ARG A 320 2.63 -6.64 -40.65
C ARG A 320 1.78 -6.79 -41.91
N PRO A 321 2.38 -7.06 -43.09
CA PRO A 321 1.59 -7.36 -44.28
C PRO A 321 0.68 -8.55 -43.96
N ALA A 322 -0.58 -8.46 -44.36
CA ALA A 322 -1.57 -9.51 -44.11
C ALA A 322 -1.06 -10.82 -44.70
N THR A 323 -0.74 -11.80 -43.85
CA THR A 323 -0.47 -13.16 -44.27
C THR A 323 -1.73 -13.74 -44.93
N PRO A 324 -1.66 -14.31 -46.14
CA PRO A 324 -2.80 -14.97 -46.75
C PRO A 324 -3.24 -16.11 -45.83
N ARG A 325 -4.53 -16.15 -45.50
CA ARG A 325 -5.10 -17.27 -44.73
C ARG A 325 -4.99 -18.54 -45.57
N LEU A 326 -4.03 -19.39 -45.27
CA LEU A 326 -4.03 -20.76 -45.80
C LEU A 326 -5.26 -21.50 -45.26
N ASN A 327 -5.88 -22.27 -46.15
CA ASN A 327 -7.10 -23.00 -45.88
C ASN A 327 -6.78 -24.10 -44.86
N ARG A 328 -7.49 -24.14 -43.71
CA ARG A 328 -7.24 -25.09 -42.60
C ARG A 328 -7.12 -26.56 -43.03
N ALA A 329 -7.75 -26.92 -44.16
CA ALA A 329 -7.67 -28.26 -44.73
C ALA A 329 -6.28 -28.62 -45.30
N GLN A 330 -5.54 -27.66 -45.85
CA GLN A 330 -4.19 -27.90 -46.37
C GLN A 330 -3.17 -28.07 -45.24
N GLN A 331 -3.31 -27.27 -44.18
CA GLN A 331 -2.43 -27.35 -43.01
C GLN A 331 -2.58 -28.68 -42.27
N ALA A 332 -3.81 -29.22 -42.18
CA ALA A 332 -4.06 -30.53 -41.59
C ALA A 332 -3.53 -31.70 -42.44
N LEU A 333 -3.42 -31.53 -43.77
CA LEU A 333 -2.82 -32.52 -44.66
C LEU A 333 -1.29 -32.53 -44.52
N GLU A 334 -0.66 -31.35 -44.49
CA GLU A 334 0.79 -31.22 -44.28
C GLU A 334 1.21 -31.77 -42.91
N ASP A 335 0.49 -31.43 -41.85
CA ASP A 335 0.77 -31.94 -40.50
C ASP A 335 0.59 -33.48 -40.43
N GLY A 336 -0.40 -34.01 -41.16
CA GLY A 336 -0.65 -35.45 -41.26
C GLY A 336 0.44 -36.21 -42.03
N GLU A 337 0.98 -35.64 -43.10
CA GLU A 337 2.10 -36.22 -43.84
C GLU A 337 3.39 -36.20 -43.01
N VAL A 338 3.69 -35.09 -42.33
CA VAL A 338 4.86 -34.97 -41.45
C VAL A 338 4.82 -35.99 -40.30
N LEU A 339 3.64 -36.23 -39.73
CA LEU A 339 3.46 -37.27 -38.71
C LEU A 339 3.71 -38.67 -39.27
N ARG A 340 3.22 -38.99 -40.49
CA ARG A 340 3.48 -40.30 -41.12
C ARG A 340 4.96 -40.54 -41.40
N THR A 341 5.67 -39.52 -41.87
CA THR A 341 7.12 -39.64 -42.14
C THR A 341 7.90 -39.90 -40.86
N ARG A 342 7.59 -39.20 -39.77
CA ARG A 342 8.24 -39.43 -38.47
C ARG A 342 7.99 -40.83 -37.90
N TYR A 343 6.76 -41.35 -38.04
CA TYR A 343 6.47 -42.71 -37.59
C TYR A 343 7.15 -43.77 -38.46
N ALA A 344 7.31 -43.53 -39.77
CA ALA A 344 8.04 -44.43 -40.65
C ALA A 344 9.55 -44.46 -40.31
N GLU A 345 10.17 -43.29 -40.08
CA GLU A 345 11.57 -43.19 -39.67
C GLU A 345 11.84 -43.86 -38.32
N GLN A 346 10.94 -43.71 -37.35
CA GLN A 346 11.04 -44.38 -36.05
C GLN A 346 10.86 -45.90 -36.17
N ALA A 347 10.00 -46.38 -37.07
CA ALA A 347 9.83 -47.80 -37.32
C ALA A 347 11.08 -48.41 -38.00
N GLU A 348 11.71 -47.69 -38.93
CA GLU A 348 12.96 -48.14 -39.57
C GLU A 348 14.13 -48.19 -38.57
N GLN A 349 14.24 -47.20 -37.68
CA GLN A 349 15.24 -47.19 -36.61
C GLN A 349 15.06 -48.37 -35.64
N ALA A 350 13.83 -48.65 -35.22
CA ALA A 350 13.54 -49.78 -34.34
C ALA A 350 13.86 -51.15 -34.99
N VAL A 351 13.73 -51.27 -36.32
CA VAL A 351 14.10 -52.49 -37.05
C VAL A 351 15.62 -52.63 -37.18
N GLN A 352 16.35 -51.53 -37.35
CA GLN A 352 17.82 -51.54 -37.36
C GLN A 352 18.39 -51.93 -35.99
N GLU A 353 17.87 -51.37 -34.90
CA GLU A 353 18.31 -51.71 -33.54
C GLU A 353 18.10 -53.19 -33.21
N GLN A 354 16.99 -53.80 -33.66
CA GLN A 354 16.74 -55.23 -33.47
C GLN A 354 17.61 -56.16 -34.33
N GLN A 355 18.15 -55.66 -35.46
CA GLN A 355 19.09 -56.41 -36.29
C GLN A 355 20.53 -56.33 -35.74
N GLU A 356 20.90 -55.19 -35.15
CA GLU A 356 22.17 -55.02 -34.43
C GLU A 356 22.21 -55.88 -33.16
N GLU A 357 21.14 -55.92 -32.36
CA GLU A 357 21.09 -56.80 -31.16
C GLU A 357 21.26 -58.29 -31.49
N LYS A 358 20.71 -58.76 -32.61
CA LYS A 358 20.83 -60.17 -33.04
C LYS A 358 22.19 -60.54 -33.61
N THR A 359 23.02 -59.58 -34.01
CA THR A 359 24.36 -59.87 -34.54
C THR A 359 25.42 -59.88 -33.44
N THR A 360 25.19 -59.23 -32.31
CA THR A 360 26.06 -59.29 -31.12
C THR A 360 25.95 -60.56 -30.28
N ASP A 361 24.86 -61.33 -30.39
CA ASP A 361 24.68 -62.60 -29.64
C ASP A 361 25.22 -63.85 -30.37
N ALA A 362 25.88 -63.68 -31.53
CA ALA A 362 26.38 -64.78 -32.37
C ALA A 362 27.91 -64.82 -32.55
N GLU A 363 28.66 -63.99 -31.80
CA GLU A 363 30.13 -64.09 -31.60
C GLU A 363 30.42 -64.40 -30.13
#